data_AF-A0A8J6B9E8-F1
#
_entry.id   AF-A0A8J6B9E8-F1
#
_cell.length_a   1.000
_cell.length_b   1.000
_cell.length_c   1.000
_cell.angle_alpha   90.00
_cell.angle_beta   90.00
_cell.angle_gamma   90.00
#
_symmetry.space_group_name_H-M   'P 1'
#
loop_
_entity.id
_entity.type
_entity.pdbx_description
1 polymer ?
#
loop_
_entity_poly.entity_id
_entity_poly.type
_entity_poly.pdbx_seq_one_letter_code
_entity_poly.pdbx_strand_id
1 'polypeptide(L)'
;MTSIHFVVHPLPGTEDQLNDRLREVSEKLNKYNLSSHPPLNVLEQTTIKQCVVGPNHAAFLLEDGRICRIGFLVQPDRLELSKPENNDG
;
A
#
# COMPACT_ATOMS: atom_id res chain seq x y z
N MET A 1 3.18 -9.98 -12.53
CA MET A 1 3.91 -8.84 -11.93
C MET A 1 3.45 -8.74 -10.50
N THR A 2 4.35 -8.89 -9.54
CA THR A 2 4.01 -8.75 -8.12
C THR A 2 4.26 -7.30 -7.74
N SER A 3 3.22 -6.59 -7.30
CA SER A 3 3.35 -5.22 -6.82
C SER A 3 2.84 -5.12 -5.38
N ILE A 4 3.43 -4.22 -4.61
CA ILE A 4 3.04 -3.95 -3.22
C ILE A 4 2.68 -2.48 -3.09
N HIS A 5 1.50 -2.24 -2.53
CA HIS A 5 0.97 -0.90 -2.31
C HIS A 5 0.48 -0.77 -0.88
N PHE A 6 0.73 0.40 -0.30
CA PHE A 6 0.27 0.74 1.03
C PHE A 6 -0.93 1.67 0.90
N VAL A 7 -2.06 1.29 1.50
CA VAL A 7 -3.23 2.15 1.67
C VAL A 7 -3.29 2.52 3.14
N VAL A 8 -3.28 3.82 3.40
CA VAL A 8 -3.45 4.35 4.76
C VAL A 8 -4.86 4.90 4.87
N HIS A 9 -5.63 4.40 5.84
CA HIS A 9 -6.99 4.84 6.11
C HIS A 9 -7.18 5.05 7.62
N PRO A 10 -7.66 6.21 8.06
CA PRO A 10 -7.84 6.51 9.49
C PRO A 10 -9.03 5.75 10.07
N LEU A 11 -8.99 5.49 11.38
CA LEU A 11 -10.13 4.96 12.13
C LEU A 11 -10.67 6.03 13.11
N PRO A 12 -11.99 6.18 13.27
CA PRO A 12 -13.05 5.45 12.57
C PRO A 12 -13.24 5.96 11.13
N GLY A 13 -13.46 5.03 10.19
CA GLY A 13 -13.78 5.30 8.79
C GLY A 13 -14.80 4.28 8.27
N THR A 14 -15.44 4.57 7.13
CA THR A 14 -16.45 3.67 6.54
C THR A 14 -15.83 2.73 5.51
N GLU A 15 -16.47 1.57 5.29
CA GLU A 15 -16.06 0.62 4.25
C GLU A 15 -16.07 1.26 2.86
N ASP A 16 -17.05 2.10 2.56
CA ASP A 16 -17.13 2.85 1.29
C ASP A 16 -15.89 3.74 1.06
N GLN A 17 -15.46 4.45 2.10
CA GLN A 17 -14.26 5.31 2.01
C GLN A 17 -12.99 4.47 1.80
N LEU A 18 -12.89 3.28 2.42
CA LEU A 18 -11.80 2.37 2.17
C LEU A 18 -11.80 1.86 0.71
N ASN A 19 -12.98 1.48 0.20
CA ASN A 19 -13.16 1.01 -1.17
C ASN A 19 -12.82 2.08 -2.20
N ASP A 20 -13.20 3.35 -1.97
CA ASP A 20 -12.83 4.46 -2.84
C ASP A 20 -11.31 4.67 -2.89
N ARG A 21 -10.61 4.56 -1.75
CA ARG A 21 -9.15 4.64 -1.72
C ARG A 21 -8.48 3.47 -2.43
N LEU A 22 -9.01 2.26 -2.30
CA LEU A 22 -8.52 1.09 -3.06
C LEU A 22 -8.71 1.29 -4.56
N ARG A 23 -9.86 1.82 -4.99
CA ARG A 23 -10.14 2.15 -6.39
C ARG A 23 -9.15 3.20 -6.92
N GLU A 24 -8.93 4.28 -6.18
CA GLU A 24 -7.99 5.35 -6.55
C GLU A 24 -6.56 4.82 -6.77
N VAL A 25 -6.09 3.95 -5.87
CA VAL A 25 -4.77 3.30 -6.00
C VAL A 25 -4.73 2.42 -7.24
N SER A 26 -5.76 1.60 -7.48
CA SER A 26 -5.86 0.74 -8.67
C SER A 26 -5.82 1.55 -9.98
N GLU A 27 -6.57 2.65 -10.06
CA GLU A 27 -6.60 3.53 -11.22
C GLU A 27 -5.25 4.20 -11.48
N LYS A 28 -4.57 4.66 -10.41
CA LYS A 28 -3.22 5.22 -10.51
C LYS A 28 -2.23 4.18 -11.06
N LEU A 29 -2.34 2.92 -10.66
CA LEU A 29 -1.45 1.86 -11.16
C LEU A 29 -1.65 1.58 -12.65
N ASN A 30 -2.92 1.45 -13.08
CA ASN A 30 -3.25 1.23 -14.47
C ASN A 30 -2.83 2.40 -15.37
N LYS A 31 -2.90 3.64 -14.86
CA LYS A 31 -2.56 4.85 -15.64
C LYS A 31 -1.06 5.07 -15.77
N TYR A 32 -0.29 4.85 -14.71
CA TYR A 32 1.11 5.28 -14.66
C TYR A 32 2.13 4.15 -14.89
N ASN A 33 1.69 2.89 -15.08
CA ASN A 33 2.60 1.72 -15.18
C ASN A 33 3.71 1.80 -14.14
N LEU A 34 3.35 2.10 -12.89
CA LEU A 34 4.31 2.28 -11.81
C LEU A 34 5.06 0.96 -11.61
N SER A 35 6.31 0.93 -12.07
CA SER A 35 7.21 -0.20 -11.83
C SER A 35 7.49 -0.31 -10.34
N SER A 36 7.64 -1.55 -9.87
CA SER A 36 8.04 -1.80 -8.50
C SER A 36 9.39 -1.10 -8.22
N HIS A 37 9.54 -0.53 -7.03
CA HIS A 37 10.82 0.09 -6.64
C HIS A 37 11.91 -1.00 -6.73
N PRO A 38 13.13 -0.75 -7.25
CA PRO A 38 14.12 -1.81 -7.54
C PRO A 38 14.36 -2.87 -6.43
N PRO A 39 14.38 -2.53 -5.14
CA PRO A 39 14.46 -3.49 -4.02
C PRO A 39 13.26 -4.45 -3.91
N LEU A 40 12.13 -4.15 -4.54
CA LEU A 40 10.93 -4.97 -4.58
C LEU A 40 10.88 -5.89 -5.81
N ASN A 41 11.81 -5.77 -6.77
CA ASN A 41 11.86 -6.66 -7.94
C ASN A 41 11.99 -8.13 -7.55
N VAL A 42 12.62 -8.44 -6.41
CA VAL A 42 12.71 -9.81 -5.89
C VAL A 42 11.32 -10.44 -5.66
N LEU A 43 10.31 -9.62 -5.37
CA LEU A 43 8.93 -10.06 -5.18
C LEU A 43 8.26 -10.41 -6.50
N GLU A 44 8.70 -9.84 -7.62
CA GLU A 44 8.19 -10.19 -8.96
C GLU A 44 8.62 -11.59 -9.38
N GLN A 45 9.76 -12.06 -8.86
CA GLN A 45 10.38 -13.33 -9.22
C GLN A 45 10.06 -14.46 -8.25
N THR A 46 9.42 -14.17 -7.12
CA THR A 46 9.21 -15.15 -6.05
C THR A 46 7.88 -14.92 -5.34
N THR A 47 7.16 -16.01 -5.09
CA THR A 47 5.89 -15.98 -4.36
C THR A 47 6.10 -15.61 -2.89
N ILE A 48 5.26 -14.69 -2.40
CA ILE A 48 5.19 -14.33 -1.00
C ILE A 48 4.42 -15.41 -0.24
N LYS A 49 5.08 -16.04 0.72
CA LYS A 49 4.50 -17.03 1.63
C LYS A 49 3.77 -16.39 2.80
N GLN A 50 4.34 -15.31 3.35
CA GLN A 50 3.76 -14.58 4.48
C GLN A 50 4.18 -13.12 4.44
N CYS A 51 3.31 -12.22 4.89
CA CYS A 51 3.61 -10.81 5.09
C CYS A 51 3.32 -10.39 6.55
N VAL A 52 4.10 -9.43 7.04
CA VAL A 52 3.86 -8.75 8.33
C VAL A 52 4.08 -7.25 8.15
N VAL A 53 3.29 -6.45 8.87
CA VAL A 53 3.42 -4.99 8.89
C VAL A 53 3.68 -4.56 10.33
N GLY A 54 4.87 -4.02 10.57
CA GLY A 54 5.23 -3.35 11.81
C GLY A 54 5.06 -1.83 11.70
N PRO A 55 5.33 -1.08 12.77
CA PRO A 55 5.09 0.38 12.80
C PRO A 55 5.87 1.18 11.75
N ASN A 56 7.07 0.71 11.37
CA ASN A 56 8.00 1.42 10.47
C ASN A 56 8.55 0.53 9.34
N HIS A 57 7.99 -0.67 9.16
CA HIS A 57 8.44 -1.58 8.12
C HIS A 57 7.38 -2.61 7.75
N ALA A 58 7.45 -3.13 6.53
CA ALA A 58 6.80 -4.38 6.15
C ALA A 58 7.87 -5.43 5.84
N ALA A 59 7.59 -6.69 6.19
CA ALA A 59 8.46 -7.81 5.88
C ALA A 59 7.69 -8.94 5.19
N PHE A 60 8.37 -9.61 4.26
CA PHE A 60 7.84 -10.67 3.40
C PHE A 60 8.73 -11.90 3.52
N LEU A 61 8.14 -13.02 3.90
CA LEU A 61 8.76 -14.34 3.78
C LEU A 61 8.45 -14.87 2.38
N LEU A 62 9.49 -15.25 1.65
CA LEU A 62 9.38 -15.85 0.33
C LEU A 62 9.38 -17.38 0.41
N GLU A 63 8.81 -18.05 -0.59
CA GLU A 63 8.79 -19.52 -0.65
C GLU A 63 10.19 -20.17 -0.70
N ASP A 64 11.19 -19.44 -1.21
CA ASP A 64 12.59 -19.87 -1.22
C ASP A 64 13.31 -19.68 0.13
N GLY A 65 12.59 -19.23 1.16
CA GLY A 65 13.11 -19.02 2.52
C GLY A 65 13.79 -17.67 2.74
N ARG A 66 13.91 -16.81 1.72
CA ARG A 66 14.46 -15.45 1.88
C ARG A 66 13.44 -14.52 2.55
N ILE A 67 13.95 -13.50 3.23
CA ILE A 67 13.13 -12.44 3.83
C ILE A 67 13.47 -11.11 3.17
N CYS A 68 12.44 -10.38 2.73
CA CYS A 68 12.54 -9.03 2.20
C CYS A 68 11.91 -8.06 3.18
N ARG A 69 12.61 -6.99 3.55
CA ARG A 69 12.10 -5.95 4.44
C ARG A 69 12.15 -4.59 3.76
N ILE A 70 11.02 -3.89 3.77
CA ILE A 70 10.92 -2.49 3.32
C ILE A 70 10.62 -1.60 4.52
N GLY A 71 11.47 -0.60 4.75
CA GLY A 71 11.18 0.46 5.72
C GLY A 71 10.22 1.47 5.13
N PHE A 72 9.34 2.02 5.95
CA PHE A 72 8.49 3.14 5.58
C PHE A 72 8.44 4.17 6.71
N LEU A 73 8.07 5.40 6.38
CA LEU A 73 7.82 6.46 7.32
C LEU A 73 6.43 7.04 7.02
N VAL A 74 5.54 6.99 8.01
CA VAL A 74 4.25 7.69 7.91
C VAL A 74 4.49 9.15 8.27
N GLN A 75 4.15 10.05 7.36
CA GLN A 75 4.18 11.50 7.60
C GLN A 75 2.75 11.97 7.85
N PRO A 76 2.28 11.99 9.12
CA PRO A 76 0.88 12.33 9.43
C PRO A 76 0.50 13.73 8.95
N ASP A 77 1.43 14.69 9.02
CA ASP A 77 1.21 16.08 8.58
C ASP A 77 0.98 16.21 7.06
N ARG A 78 1.46 15.23 6.28
CA ARG A 78 1.25 15.15 4.84
C ARG A 78 0.07 14.27 4.47
N LEU A 79 -0.52 13.60 5.44
CA LEU A 79 -1.64 12.72 5.21
C LEU A 79 -2.90 13.60 5.15
N GLU A 80 -3.36 13.87 3.93
CA GLU A 80 -4.64 14.56 3.71
C GLU A 80 -5.80 13.61 4.08
N LEU A 81 -6.05 13.52 5.39
CA LEU A 81 -7.16 12.77 5.98
C LEU A 81 -8.46 13.57 6.01
N SER A 82 -8.45 14.79 5.47
CA SER A 82 -9.53 15.76 5.57
C SER A 82 -10.76 15.32 4.78
N LYS A 83 -11.78 14.88 5.54
CA LYS A 83 -13.25 14.92 5.36
C LYS A 83 -13.81 14.86 3.93
N PRO A 84 -14.73 13.93 3.60
CA PRO A 84 -15.49 14.04 2.36
C PRO A 84 -16.21 15.39 2.34
N GLU A 85 -16.06 16.12 1.23
CA GLU A 85 -16.80 17.35 0.99
C GLU A 85 -18.29 17.00 0.99
N ASN A 86 -19.01 17.34 2.06
CA ASN A 86 -20.46 17.26 2.09
C ASN A 86 -20.98 18.38 1.17
N ASN A 87 -21.01 18.13 -0.13
CA ASN A 87 -21.54 19.04 -1.12
C ASN A 87 -23.06 18.89 -1.14
N ASP A 88 -23.73 19.40 -0.11
CA ASP A 88 -25.17 19.68 -0.13
C ASP A 88 -25.35 21.16 -0.46
N GLY A 89 -25.78 21.43 -1.70
CA GLY A 89 -26.22 22.73 -2.19
C GLY A 89 -27.48 22.56 -3.03
#